data_AF-A0A9X6RV98-F1
#
_entry.id   AF-A0A9X6RV98-F1
#
_cell.length_a   1.000
_cell.length_b   1.000
_cell.length_c   1.000
_cell.angle_alpha   90.00
_cell.angle_beta   90.00
_cell.angle_gamma   90.00
#
_symmetry.space_group_name_H-M   'P 1'
#
loop_
_entity.id
_entity.type
_entity.pdbx_description
1 polymer ?
#
loop_
_entity_poly.entity_id
_entity_poly.type
_entity_poly.pdbx_seq_one_letter_code
_entity_poly.pdbx_strand_id
1 'polypeptide(L)' 'MKDLPNIYDFCDPKILPEFLNVQVNERFGVKVLYAYDNEKIYLFAVNGRYILPNKQDLIKYKGNGRWEIK' A
#
# COMPACT_ATOMS: atom_id res chain seq x y z
N MET A 1 17.58 -11.80 10.73
CA MET A 1 16.69 -11.37 9.64
C MET A 1 15.48 -10.72 10.28
N LYS A 2 15.11 -9.48 9.92
CA LYS A 2 13.78 -8.98 10.30
C LYS A 2 12.78 -9.80 9.50
N ASP A 3 11.78 -10.36 10.17
CA ASP A 3 10.70 -11.06 9.48
C ASP A 3 10.05 -10.11 8.47
N LEU A 4 9.82 -10.61 7.25
CA LEU A 4 9.12 -9.84 6.23
C LEU A 4 7.73 -9.49 6.77
N PRO A 5 7.31 -8.22 6.74
CA PRO A 5 6.04 -7.81 7.30
C PRO A 5 4.87 -8.51 6.58
N ASN A 6 3.90 -8.98 7.36
CA ASN A 6 2.72 -9.66 6.81
C ASN A 6 1.70 -8.61 6.32
N ILE A 7 1.50 -8.51 5.01
CA ILE A 7 0.50 -7.61 4.41
C ILE A 7 -0.95 -7.97 4.76
N TYR A 8 -1.19 -9.17 5.28
CA TYR A 8 -2.49 -9.60 5.79
C TYR A 8 -2.74 -9.14 7.24
N ASP A 9 -1.75 -8.52 7.88
CA ASP A 9 -1.89 -7.80 9.15
C ASP A 9 -1.78 -6.29 8.93
N PHE A 10 -2.17 -5.50 9.94
CA PHE A 10 -2.02 -4.05 9.88
C PHE A 10 -0.54 -3.67 9.93
N CYS A 11 -0.10 -2.94 8.91
CA CYS A 11 1.31 -2.62 8.72
C CYS A 11 1.50 -1.22 8.13
N ASP A 12 2.72 -0.69 8.21
CA ASP A 12 3.04 0.63 7.68
C ASP A 12 2.97 0.61 6.14
N PRO A 13 2.22 1.51 5.48
CA PRO A 13 2.13 1.56 4.03
C PRO A 13 3.49 1.72 3.32
N LYS A 14 4.51 2.25 4.01
CA LYS A 14 5.86 2.43 3.46
C LYS A 14 6.63 1.13 3.23
N ILE A 15 6.14 -0.01 3.70
CA ILE A 15 6.83 -1.31 3.51
C ILE A 15 6.51 -1.96 2.15
N LEU A 16 5.51 -1.45 1.41
CA LEU A 16 5.14 -1.97 0.08
C LEU A 16 6.23 -1.91 -0.99
N PRO A 17 7.09 -0.89 -1.05
CA PRO A 17 8.21 -0.87 -1.98
C PRO A 17 9.10 -2.11 -1.83
N GLU A 18 9.26 -2.63 -0.60
CA GLU A 18 10.04 -3.84 -0.32
C GLU A 18 9.28 -5.11 -0.72
N PHE A 19 7.95 -5.12 -0.63
CA PHE A 19 7.15 -6.34 -0.77
C PHE A 19 6.65 -6.61 -2.19
N LEU A 20 6.34 -5.57 -2.98
CA LEU A 20 5.56 -5.73 -4.21
C LEU A 20 6.33 -5.56 -5.52
N ASN A 21 7.68 -5.56 -5.47
CA ASN A 21 8.59 -5.60 -6.63
C ASN A 21 8.05 -4.91 -7.91
N VAL A 22 8.05 -3.58 -7.91
CA VAL A 22 7.89 -2.63 -9.05
C VAL A 22 6.62 -2.74 -9.93
N GLN A 23 5.99 -3.91 -10.12
CA GLN A 23 4.76 -4.10 -10.90
C GLN A 23 3.51 -4.09 -10.00
N VAL A 24 3.50 -3.18 -9.03
CA VAL A 24 2.30 -2.88 -8.25
C VAL A 24 1.28 -2.24 -9.18
N ASN A 25 0.39 -3.06 -9.72
CA ASN A 25 -0.63 -2.62 -10.65
C ASN A 25 -1.99 -2.52 -9.94
N GLU A 26 -2.97 -2.02 -10.70
CA GLU A 26 -4.35 -1.89 -10.25
C GLU A 26 -4.98 -3.21 -9.74
N ARG A 27 -4.43 -4.39 -10.08
CA ARG A 27 -4.90 -5.71 -9.59
C ARG A 27 -4.81 -5.82 -8.07
N PHE A 28 -3.79 -5.22 -7.47
CA PHE A 28 -3.65 -5.18 -6.02
C PHE A 28 -4.38 -4.00 -5.40
N GLY A 29 -5.12 -3.20 -6.19
CA GLY A 29 -5.82 -2.04 -5.66
C GLY A 29 -4.86 -0.97 -5.14
N VAL A 30 -3.66 -0.88 -5.71
CA VAL A 30 -2.69 0.15 -5.34
C VAL A 30 -2.38 0.99 -6.58
N LYS A 31 -2.38 2.31 -6.41
CA LYS A 31 -1.93 3.27 -7.42
C LYS A 31 -0.69 3.98 -6.93
N VAL A 32 0.29 4.13 -7.81
CA VAL A 32 1.52 4.87 -7.52
C VAL A 32 1.43 6.23 -8.19
N LEU A 33 1.65 7.29 -7.42
CA LEU A 33 1.90 8.62 -7.92
C LEU A 33 3.41 8.90 -7.80
N TYR A 34 3.95 9.60 -8.79
CA TYR A 34 5.36 10.01 -8.80
C TYR A 34 5.45 11.47 -8.33
N ALA A 35 6.19 11.69 -7.24
CA ALA A 35 6.58 13.04 -6.83
C ALA A 35 7.83 13.52 -7.60
N TYR A 36 8.08 14.82 -7.58
CA TYR A 36 9.14 15.50 -8.36
C TYR A 36 10.58 15.03 -8.00
N ASP A 37 10.77 14.29 -6.92
CA ASP A 37 12.04 13.85 -6.35
C ASP A 37 12.27 12.32 -6.41
N ASN A 38 11.50 11.62 -7.26
CA ASN A 38 11.42 10.15 -7.29
C ASN A 38 10.82 9.51 -6.03
N GLU A 39 10.22 10.29 -5.12
CA GLU A 39 9.42 9.72 -4.06
C GLU A 39 8.14 9.09 -4.65
N LYS A 40 7.90 7.83 -4.30
CA LYS A 40 6.70 7.10 -4.72
C LYS A 40 5.64 7.26 -3.65
N ILE A 41 4.50 7.83 -4.04
CA ILE A 41 3.33 7.96 -3.18
C ILE A 41 2.37 6.83 -3.54
N TYR A 42 1.94 6.04 -2.56
CA TYR A 42 1.06 4.90 -2.76
C TYR A 42 -0.35 5.23 -2.29
N LEU A 43 -1.33 4.99 -3.16
CA LEU A 43 -2.76 5.09 -2.87
C LEU A 43 -3.40 3.70 -2.81
N PHE A 44 -4.36 3.50 -1.92
CA PHE A 44 -4.99 2.20 -1.66
C PHE A 44 -6.48 2.21 -1.96
N ALA A 45 -6.95 1.17 -2.63
CA ALA A 45 -8.36 0.98 -2.93
C ALA A 45 -9.11 0.54 -1.67
N VAL A 46 -9.79 1.50 -1.06
CA VAL A 46 -10.63 1.34 0.13
C VAL A 46 -12.04 1.75 -0.24
N ASN A 47 -13.01 0.85 -0.06
CA ASN A 47 -14.43 1.12 -0.36
C ASN A 47 -14.66 1.72 -1.77
N GLY A 48 -13.91 1.25 -2.77
CA GLY A 48 -14.03 1.69 -4.17
C GLY A 48 -13.33 3.01 -4.50
N ARG A 49 -12.57 3.61 -3.57
CA ARG A 49 -11.80 4.84 -3.79
C ARG A 49 -10.33 4.63 -3.49
N TYR A 50 -9.46 5.36 -4.18
CA TYR A 50 -8.03 5.38 -3.88
C TYR A 50 -7.74 6.43 -2.81
N ILE A 51 -7.18 5.99 -1.68
CA ILE A 51 -6.91 6.82 -0.51
C ILE A 51 -5.40 6.88 -0.27
N LEU A 52 -4.88 8.09 -0.05
CA LEU A 52 -3.53 8.31 0.47
C LEU A 52 -3.57 8.14 1.99
N PRO A 53 -2.83 7.18 2.58
CA PRO A 53 -2.77 7.06 4.03
C PRO A 53 -2.05 8.25 4.65
N ASN A 54 -2.48 8.65 5.84
CA ASN A 54 -1.74 9.59 6.67
C ASN A 54 -0.52 8.92 7.32
N LYS A 55 0.35 9.72 7.94
CA LYS A 55 1.60 9.24 8.57
C LYS A 55 1.42 8.21 9.68
N GLN A 56 0.22 8.14 10.28
CA GLN A 56 -0.09 7.28 11.42
C GLN A 56 -1.00 6.10 11.03
N ASP A 57 -1.50 6.10 9.79
CA ASP A 57 -2.43 5.11 9.32
C ASP A 57 -1.71 3.77 9.11
N LEU A 58 -2.39 2.69 9.47
CA LEU A 58 -1.97 1.33 9.15
C LEU A 58 -2.86 0.75 8.06
N ILE A 59 -2.27 -0.05 7.19
CA ILE A 59 -2.98 -0.70 6.09
C ILE A 59 -3.01 -2.21 6.26
N LYS A 60 -4.07 -2.86 5.76
CA LYS A 60 -4.19 -4.32 5.70
C LYS A 60 -4.80 -4.75 4.37
N TYR A 61 -4.16 -5.70 3.69
CA TYR A 61 -4.71 -6.27 2.47
C TYR A 61 -5.83 -7.26 2.78
N LYS A 62 -7.00 -7.04 2.16
CA LYS A 62 -8.20 -7.87 2.36
C LYS A 62 -8.43 -8.85 1.20
N GLY A 63 -7.51 -8.89 0.23
CA GLY A 63 -7.66 -9.68 -0.99
C GLY A 63 -8.48 -8.96 -2.06
N ASN A 64 -8.38 -9.45 -3.30
CA ASN A 64 -9.10 -8.94 -4.46
C ASN A 64 -8.95 -7.43 -4.68
N GLY A 65 -7.73 -6.90 -4.49
CA GLY A 65 -7.45 -5.49 -4.67
C GLY A 65 -8.13 -4.57 -3.65
N ARG A 66 -8.57 -5.09 -2.50
CA ARG A 66 -9.20 -4.29 -1.44
C ARG A 66 -8.27 -4.14 -0.25
N TRP A 67 -8.31 -2.96 0.34
CA TRP A 67 -7.54 -2.60 1.52
C TRP A 67 -8.45 -2.09 2.63
N GLU A 68 -7.95 -2.20 3.85
CA GLU A 68 -8.50 -1.58 5.05
C GLU A 68 -7.46 -0.60 5.61
N ILE A 69 -7.91 0.57 6.04
CA ILE A 69 -7.08 1.60 6.69
C ILE A 69 -7.61 1.78 8.11
N LYS A 70 -6.69 1.87 9.08
CA LYS A 70 -6.97 2.15 10.48
C LYS A 70 -6.14 3.32 10.98
#